data_AF-A0A2A4JUS6-F1
#
_entry.id   AF-A0A2A4JUS6-F1
#
_cell.length_a   1.000
_cell.length_b   1.000
_cell.length_c   1.000
_cell.angle_alpha   90.00
_cell.angle_beta   90.00
_cell.angle_gamma   90.00
#
_symmetry.space_group_name_H-M   'P 1'
#
loop_
_entity.id
_entity.type
_entity.pdbx_description
1 polymer ?
#
loop_
_entity_poly.entity_id
_entity_poly.type
_entity_poly.pdbx_seq_one_letter_code
_entity_poly.pdbx_strand_id
1 'polypeptide(L)'
;MADAEAAGQADAVLLAPLSEDTFLHNLHVRYKRDIIYTYVGNALVSVNPCRALPLYSAELVRAYLARPPYQLPPHLYAIAATAYRWVRDRNEPQCIVITGESGAGKTEAARVCLQCAAVAGEERGAAGALTAAGTLLEAFGNAATALNHNASRFGKLLEIEFDFKGEPVGGHITH
;
A
#
# COMPACT_ATOMS: atom_id res chain seq x y z
N MET A 1 -3.17 12.32 -26.85
CA MET A 1 -3.29 13.34 -25.78
C MET A 1 -4.72 13.46 -25.22
N ALA A 2 -5.73 12.76 -25.77
CA ALA A 2 -7.13 12.88 -25.35
C ALA A 2 -7.63 11.83 -24.32
N ASP A 3 -6.86 10.78 -24.03
CA ASP A 3 -7.32 9.69 -23.13
C ASP A 3 -7.04 9.93 -21.64
N ALA A 4 -6.16 10.87 -21.28
CA ALA A 4 -5.80 11.13 -19.88
C ALA A 4 -6.90 11.89 -19.11
N GLU A 5 -7.61 12.81 -19.77
CA GLU A 5 -8.75 13.51 -19.19
C GLU A 5 -9.94 12.57 -18.95
N ALA A 6 -10.11 11.55 -19.79
CA ALA A 6 -11.20 10.60 -19.63
C ALA A 6 -11.03 9.79 -18.33
N ALA A 7 -9.84 9.27 -18.04
CA ALA A 7 -9.59 8.38 -16.90
C ALA A 7 -9.33 9.08 -15.55
N GLY A 8 -9.17 10.40 -15.54
CA GLY A 8 -8.79 11.18 -14.37
C GLY A 8 -7.28 11.13 -14.07
N GLN A 9 -6.76 12.18 -13.45
CA GLN A 9 -5.34 12.40 -13.20
C GLN A 9 -4.79 11.43 -12.15
N ALA A 10 -3.64 10.83 -12.45
CA ALA A 10 -2.97 9.87 -11.57
C ALA A 10 -2.36 10.50 -10.31
N ASP A 11 -1.93 11.77 -10.41
CA ASP A 11 -1.40 12.54 -9.31
C ASP A 11 -2.21 13.83 -9.14
N ALA A 12 -2.83 13.97 -7.97
CA ALA A 12 -3.72 15.07 -7.65
C ALA A 12 -3.02 16.44 -7.72
N VAL A 13 -1.69 16.50 -7.52
CA VAL A 13 -0.97 17.79 -7.61
C VAL A 13 -0.95 18.36 -9.03
N LEU A 14 -1.29 17.56 -10.03
CA LEU A 14 -1.37 17.98 -11.43
C LEU A 14 -2.79 18.46 -11.84
N LEU A 15 -3.75 18.48 -10.91
CA LEU A 15 -5.09 19.00 -11.17
C LEU A 15 -5.05 20.53 -11.31
N ALA A 16 -5.81 21.05 -12.29
CA ALA A 16 -5.95 22.48 -12.54
C ALA A 16 -7.44 22.82 -12.81
N PRO A 17 -8.12 23.55 -11.91
CA PRO A 17 -7.64 24.03 -10.61
C PRO A 17 -7.50 22.88 -9.60
N LEU A 18 -6.62 23.04 -8.60
CA LEU A 18 -6.56 22.16 -7.44
C LEU A 18 -7.52 22.69 -6.36
N SER A 19 -8.65 22.01 -6.18
CA SER A 19 -9.66 22.29 -5.16
C SER A 19 -10.22 20.98 -4.59
N GLU A 20 -10.95 21.07 -3.48
CA GLU A 20 -11.64 19.89 -2.91
C GLU A 20 -12.62 19.28 -3.92
N ASP A 21 -13.43 20.11 -4.59
CA ASP A 21 -14.40 19.65 -5.58
C ASP A 21 -13.75 18.94 -6.77
N THR A 22 -12.66 19.50 -7.31
CA THR A 22 -11.94 18.90 -8.44
C THR A 22 -11.21 17.62 -8.04
N PHE A 23 -10.68 17.57 -6.82
CA PHE A 23 -10.07 16.37 -6.26
C PHE A 23 -11.10 15.25 -6.05
N LEU A 24 -12.24 15.54 -5.44
CA LEU A 24 -13.34 14.59 -5.27
C LEU A 24 -13.89 14.12 -6.61
N HIS A 25 -14.06 15.03 -7.57
CA HIS A 25 -14.45 14.68 -8.94
C HIS A 25 -13.44 13.73 -9.59
N ASN A 26 -12.14 14.01 -9.45
CA ASN A 26 -11.08 13.15 -9.97
C ASN A 26 -11.14 11.74 -9.37
N LEU A 27 -11.27 11.63 -8.04
CA LEU A 27 -11.44 10.34 -7.36
C LEU A 27 -12.67 9.59 -7.87
N HIS A 28 -13.80 10.27 -8.05
CA HIS A 28 -15.04 9.66 -8.54
C HIS A 28 -14.90 9.12 -9.97
N VAL A 29 -14.31 9.90 -10.86
CA VAL A 29 -14.07 9.53 -12.27
C VAL A 29 -13.12 8.33 -12.38
N ARG A 30 -12.10 8.27 -11.52
CA ARG A 30 -11.15 7.15 -11.43
C ARG A 30 -11.80 5.90 -10.84
N TYR A 31 -12.56 6.07 -9.76
CA TYR A 31 -13.27 4.98 -9.08
C TYR A 31 -14.27 4.26 -9.99
N LYS A 32 -15.02 5.01 -10.81
CA LYS A 32 -15.93 4.43 -11.82
C LYS A 32 -15.25 3.52 -12.84
N ARG A 33 -13.93 3.55 -12.93
CA ARG A 33 -13.10 2.74 -13.83
C ARG A 33 -12.21 1.75 -13.09
N ASP A 34 -12.52 1.47 -11.83
CA ASP A 34 -11.74 0.57 -10.97
C ASP A 34 -10.31 1.03 -10.68
N ILE A 35 -10.04 2.32 -10.86
CA ILE A 35 -8.76 2.93 -10.53
C ILE A 35 -8.86 3.50 -9.12
N ILE A 36 -8.46 2.69 -8.13
CA ILE A 36 -8.66 3.00 -6.71
C ILE A 36 -7.52 3.76 -6.03
N TYR A 37 -6.36 3.84 -6.68
CA TYR A 37 -5.17 4.49 -6.15
C TYR A 37 -4.90 5.80 -6.86
N THR A 38 -4.62 6.86 -6.11
CA THR A 38 -4.28 8.17 -6.65
C THR A 38 -3.13 8.77 -5.82
N TYR A 39 -2.09 9.27 -6.48
CA TYR A 39 -1.02 9.99 -5.79
C TYR A 39 -1.51 11.35 -5.32
N VAL A 40 -0.95 11.80 -4.20
CA VAL A 40 -1.02 13.17 -3.71
C VAL A 40 0.40 13.53 -3.29
N GLY A 41 1.25 13.87 -4.27
CA GLY A 41 2.68 14.09 -4.03
C GLY A 41 3.38 12.85 -3.49
N ASN A 42 3.81 12.88 -2.22
CA ASN A 42 4.44 11.74 -1.53
C ASN A 42 3.44 10.83 -0.80
N ALA A 43 2.16 11.20 -0.75
CA ALA A 43 1.10 10.39 -0.16
C ALA A 43 0.34 9.59 -1.24
N LEU A 44 -0.35 8.54 -0.80
CA LEU A 44 -1.23 7.74 -1.65
C LEU A 44 -2.63 7.71 -1.06
N VAL A 45 -3.62 8.07 -1.87
CA VAL A 45 -5.03 7.92 -1.54
C VAL A 45 -5.52 6.60 -2.13
N SER A 46 -6.12 5.78 -1.27
CA SER A 46 -6.70 4.48 -1.61
C SER A 46 -8.19 4.50 -1.30
N VAL A 47 -9.03 4.31 -2.32
CA VAL A 47 -10.49 4.23 -2.16
C VAL A 47 -10.91 2.76 -2.15
N ASN A 48 -11.52 2.28 -1.05
CA ASN A 48 -11.93 0.87 -0.96
C ASN A 48 -13.00 0.54 -2.02
N PRO A 49 -12.73 -0.39 -2.98
CA PRO A 49 -13.70 -0.77 -4.01
C PRO A 49 -14.88 -1.62 -3.48
N CYS A 50 -14.81 -2.11 -2.24
CA CYS A 50 -15.77 -3.04 -1.64
C CYS A 50 -16.00 -4.32 -2.47
N ARG A 51 -15.07 -4.62 -3.39
CA ARG A 51 -15.05 -5.82 -4.24
C ARG A 51 -13.61 -6.19 -4.58
N ALA A 52 -13.38 -7.45 -4.93
CA ALA A 52 -12.07 -7.88 -5.40
C ALA A 52 -11.76 -7.28 -6.77
N LEU A 53 -10.56 -6.74 -6.92
CA LEU A 53 -9.99 -6.28 -8.19
C LEU A 53 -8.66 -7.03 -8.42
N PRO A 54 -8.32 -7.40 -9.67
CA PRO A 54 -7.11 -8.15 -9.99
C PRO A 54 -5.87 -7.22 -10.00
N LEU A 55 -5.59 -6.57 -8.87
CA LEU A 55 -4.53 -5.57 -8.72
C LEU A 55 -3.28 -6.10 -8.01
N TYR A 56 -3.32 -7.30 -7.46
CA TYR A 56 -2.25 -7.83 -6.62
C TYR A 56 -1.67 -9.11 -7.23
N SER A 57 -0.46 -9.02 -7.76
CA SER A 57 0.29 -10.17 -8.26
C SER A 57 1.78 -10.03 -7.97
N ALA A 58 2.47 -11.18 -7.89
CA ALA A 58 3.92 -11.21 -7.69
C ALA A 58 4.68 -10.57 -8.87
N GLU A 59 4.19 -10.72 -10.11
CA GLU A 59 4.81 -10.04 -11.26
C GLU A 59 4.72 -8.52 -11.14
N LEU A 60 3.58 -8.02 -10.68
CA LEU A 60 3.40 -6.59 -10.49
C LEU A 60 4.32 -6.04 -9.39
N VAL A 61 4.45 -6.77 -8.27
CA VAL A 61 5.41 -6.41 -7.21
C VAL A 61 6.82 -6.28 -7.77
N ARG A 62 7.29 -7.29 -8.53
CA ARG A 62 8.62 -7.27 -9.17
C ARG A 62 8.79 -6.08 -10.11
N ALA A 63 7.74 -5.72 -10.86
CA ALA A 63 7.77 -4.53 -11.72
C ALA A 63 7.97 -3.22 -10.92
N TYR A 64 7.30 -3.07 -9.76
CA TYR A 64 7.48 -1.90 -8.88
C TYR A 64 8.83 -1.87 -8.16
N LEU A 65 9.37 -3.03 -7.79
CA LEU A 65 10.71 -3.14 -7.20
C LEU A 65 11.80 -2.73 -8.19
N ALA A 66 11.65 -3.12 -9.46
CA ALA A 66 12.62 -2.88 -10.52
C ALA A 66 12.65 -1.44 -11.06
N ARG A 67 11.62 -0.64 -10.81
CA ARG A 67 11.49 0.72 -11.36
C ARG A 67 11.56 1.81 -10.28
N PRO A 68 12.19 2.96 -10.56
CA PRO A 68 12.13 4.13 -9.70
C PRO A 68 10.68 4.59 -9.38
N PRO A 69 10.48 5.35 -8.29
CA PRO A 69 9.19 5.94 -7.97
C PRO A 69 8.61 6.74 -9.14
N TYR A 70 7.27 6.81 -9.24
CA TYR A 70 6.52 7.58 -10.24
C TYR A 70 6.67 7.15 -11.71
N GLN A 71 7.44 6.09 -12.02
CA GLN A 71 7.48 5.51 -13.38
C GLN A 71 6.31 4.56 -13.68
N LEU A 72 5.61 4.11 -12.65
CA LEU A 72 4.43 3.26 -12.74
C LEU A 72 3.22 3.99 -12.16
N PRO A 73 1.99 3.57 -12.53
CA PRO A 73 0.77 4.15 -11.97
C PRO A 73 0.73 4.09 -10.43
N PRO A 74 -0.10 4.92 -9.79
CA PRO A 74 -0.28 4.91 -8.34
C PRO A 74 -0.67 3.53 -7.83
N HIS A 75 0.03 3.05 -6.81
CA HIS A 75 -0.24 1.77 -6.16
C HIS A 75 0.47 1.69 -4.81
N LEU A 76 -0.06 0.89 -3.89
CA LEU A 76 0.63 0.55 -2.63
C LEU A 76 2.04 -0.03 -2.83
N TYR A 77 2.26 -0.77 -3.92
CA TYR A 77 3.57 -1.34 -4.23
C TYR A 77 4.58 -0.25 -4.56
N ALA A 78 4.16 0.90 -5.08
CA ALA A 78 5.06 2.04 -5.27
C ALA A 78 5.56 2.59 -3.94
N ILE A 79 4.69 2.68 -2.93
CA ILE A 79 5.03 3.15 -1.59
C ILE A 79 5.95 2.14 -0.90
N ALA A 80 5.54 0.86 -0.88
CA ALA A 80 6.31 -0.20 -0.25
C ALA A 80 7.68 -0.41 -0.91
N ALA A 81 7.76 -0.42 -2.25
CA ALA A 81 9.02 -0.57 -2.98
C ALA A 81 9.96 0.63 -2.76
N THR A 82 9.40 1.84 -2.61
CA THR A 82 10.21 3.03 -2.31
C THR A 82 10.79 2.96 -0.90
N ALA A 83 9.98 2.60 0.09
CA ALA A 83 10.46 2.37 1.45
C ALA A 83 11.55 1.28 1.49
N TYR A 84 11.30 0.14 0.84
CA TYR A 84 12.28 -0.95 0.75
C TYR A 84 13.61 -0.50 0.13
N ARG A 85 13.58 0.26 -0.97
CA ARG A 85 14.80 0.81 -1.58
C ARG A 85 15.56 1.74 -0.63
N TRP A 86 14.89 2.57 0.16
CA TRP A 86 15.58 3.45 1.11
C TRP A 86 16.24 2.65 2.24
N VAL A 87 15.56 1.62 2.75
CA VAL A 87 16.17 0.69 3.71
C VAL A 87 17.40 0.01 3.10
N ARG A 88 17.26 -0.59 1.91
CA ARG A 88 18.34 -1.36 1.26
C ARG A 88 19.50 -0.51 0.76
N ASP A 89 19.21 0.57 0.03
CA ASP A 89 20.22 1.34 -0.70
C ASP A 89 20.83 2.47 0.14
N ARG A 90 20.11 2.95 1.17
CA ARG A 90 20.54 4.09 2.00
C ARG A 90 20.76 3.73 3.47
N ASN A 91 20.43 2.52 3.89
CA ASN A 91 20.45 2.11 5.29
C ASN A 91 19.64 3.07 6.19
N GLU A 92 18.51 3.56 5.67
CA GLU A 92 17.67 4.54 6.35
C GLU A 92 16.34 3.89 6.76
N PRO A 93 16.01 3.82 8.07
CA PRO A 93 14.78 3.18 8.54
C PRO A 93 13.54 3.91 8.02
N GLN A 94 12.54 3.16 7.58
CA GLN A 94 11.32 3.69 6.98
C GLN A 94 10.08 3.32 7.76
N CYS A 95 9.07 4.19 7.72
CA CYS A 95 7.77 3.97 8.34
C CYS A 95 6.66 4.25 7.33
N ILE A 96 5.77 3.28 7.12
CA ILE A 96 4.57 3.45 6.31
C ILE A 96 3.38 3.62 7.24
N VAL A 97 2.79 4.82 7.23
CA VAL A 97 1.63 5.15 8.07
C VAL A 97 0.35 4.96 7.25
N ILE A 98 -0.53 4.06 7.70
CA ILE A 98 -1.81 3.78 7.03
C ILE A 98 -2.94 4.29 7.92
N THR A 99 -3.63 5.34 7.47
CA THR A 99 -4.74 5.97 8.20
C THR A 99 -6.06 5.81 7.44
N GLY A 100 -7.18 6.03 8.13
CA GLY A 100 -8.51 5.97 7.56
C GLY A 100 -9.56 5.47 8.55
N GLU A 101 -10.83 5.66 8.20
CA GLU A 101 -11.97 5.23 9.01
C GLU A 101 -12.10 3.70 9.09
N SER A 102 -13.00 3.21 9.96
CA SER A 102 -13.32 1.78 10.02
C SER A 102 -13.90 1.34 8.66
N GLY A 103 -13.40 0.23 8.11
CA GLY A 103 -13.83 -0.27 6.80
C GLY A 103 -13.14 0.38 5.59
N ALA A 104 -12.25 1.36 5.79
CA ALA A 104 -11.53 2.02 4.69
C ALA A 104 -10.49 1.15 3.97
N GLY A 105 -10.23 -0.08 4.43
CA GLY A 105 -9.26 -1.00 3.81
C GLY A 105 -7.84 -0.94 4.39
N LYS A 106 -7.65 -0.38 5.59
CA LYS A 106 -6.33 -0.27 6.25
C LYS A 106 -5.61 -1.62 6.41
N THR A 107 -6.34 -2.66 6.84
CA THR A 107 -5.80 -4.00 7.07
C THR A 107 -5.32 -4.63 5.76
N GLU A 108 -6.14 -4.54 4.71
CA GLU A 108 -5.76 -5.00 3.37
C GLU A 108 -4.54 -4.23 2.84
N ALA A 109 -4.49 -2.92 3.05
CA ALA A 109 -3.34 -2.12 2.63
C ALA A 109 -2.04 -2.55 3.33
N ALA A 110 -2.10 -2.82 4.64
CA ALA A 110 -0.95 -3.33 5.40
C ALA A 110 -0.50 -4.72 4.88
N ARG A 111 -1.45 -5.61 4.59
CA ARG A 111 -1.19 -6.93 4.01
C ARG A 111 -0.52 -6.83 2.65
N VAL A 112 -0.95 -5.91 1.79
CA VAL A 112 -0.36 -5.67 0.46
C VAL A 112 1.08 -5.14 0.59
N CYS A 113 1.35 -4.23 1.54
CA CYS A 113 2.71 -3.78 1.84
C CYS A 113 3.60 -4.94 2.31
N LEU A 114 3.07 -5.84 3.13
CA LEU A 114 3.78 -7.05 3.58
C LEU A 114 4.10 -8.02 2.46
N GLN A 115 3.16 -8.25 1.54
CA GLN A 115 3.41 -9.04 0.34
C GLN A 115 4.55 -8.45 -0.50
N CYS A 116 4.61 -7.12 -0.60
CA CYS A 116 5.71 -6.45 -1.31
C CYS A 116 7.07 -6.74 -0.64
N ALA A 117 7.14 -6.62 0.69
CA ALA A 117 8.35 -6.94 1.45
C ALA A 117 8.75 -8.42 1.33
N ALA A 118 7.77 -9.33 1.32
CA ALA A 118 7.99 -10.76 1.17
C ALA A 118 8.60 -11.13 -0.18
N VAL A 119 8.10 -10.55 -1.27
CA VAL A 119 8.63 -10.77 -2.63
C VAL A 119 9.98 -10.05 -2.80
N ALA A 120 10.21 -8.92 -2.13
CA ALA A 120 11.51 -8.27 -2.13
C ALA A 120 12.59 -9.14 -1.45
N GLY A 121 12.21 -9.93 -0.44
CA GLY A 121 13.09 -10.86 0.29
C GLY A 121 13.05 -12.32 -0.20
N GLU A 122 12.52 -12.59 -1.40
CA GLU A 122 12.15 -13.94 -1.85
C GLU A 122 13.34 -14.89 -2.08
N GLU A 123 14.59 -14.38 -2.19
CA GLU A 123 15.76 -15.20 -2.53
C GLU A 123 16.07 -16.33 -1.52
N ARG A 124 15.53 -16.31 -0.29
CA ARG A 124 15.91 -17.29 0.77
C ARG A 124 14.80 -17.83 1.68
N GLY A 125 13.53 -17.70 1.29
CA GLY A 125 12.42 -18.40 1.97
C GLY A 125 11.75 -17.66 3.14
N ALA A 126 12.06 -16.38 3.36
CA ALA A 126 11.38 -15.55 4.37
C ALA A 126 9.93 -15.15 4.01
N ALA A 127 9.51 -15.40 2.77
CA ALA A 127 8.17 -15.07 2.27
C ALA A 127 7.04 -15.74 3.07
N GLY A 128 7.28 -16.97 3.58
CA GLY A 128 6.32 -17.68 4.42
C GLY A 128 6.07 -17.03 5.78
N ALA A 129 7.13 -16.53 6.43
CA ALA A 129 7.05 -15.88 7.74
C ALA A 129 6.33 -14.52 7.65
N LEU A 130 6.61 -13.73 6.61
CA LEU A 130 5.95 -12.44 6.38
C LEU A 130 4.47 -12.60 6.00
N THR A 131 4.13 -13.66 5.24
CA THR A 131 2.72 -13.97 4.95
C THR A 131 1.96 -14.38 6.22
N ALA A 132 2.60 -15.16 7.11
CA ALA A 132 2.02 -15.53 8.40
C ALA A 132 1.85 -14.32 9.33
N ALA A 133 2.74 -13.32 9.27
CA ALA A 133 2.60 -12.08 10.03
C ALA A 133 1.31 -11.32 9.66
N GLY A 134 0.90 -11.32 8.40
CA GLY A 134 -0.40 -10.75 7.98
C GLY A 134 -1.59 -11.43 8.66
N THR A 135 -1.58 -12.77 8.73
CA THR A 135 -2.61 -13.55 9.43
C THR A 135 -2.60 -13.29 10.94
N LEU A 136 -1.42 -13.16 11.56
CA LEU A 136 -1.30 -12.83 12.98
C LEU A 136 -1.84 -11.42 13.30
N LEU A 137 -1.57 -10.44 12.44
CA LEU A 137 -2.11 -9.09 12.61
C LEU A 137 -3.64 -9.09 12.59
N GLU A 138 -4.26 -9.85 11.70
CA GLU A 138 -5.72 -9.99 11.66
C GLU A 138 -6.24 -10.70 12.92
N ALA A 139 -5.64 -11.84 13.28
CA ALA A 139 -6.10 -12.68 14.38
C ALA A 139 -6.02 -11.99 15.76
N PHE A 140 -4.99 -11.20 16.02
CA PHE A 140 -4.76 -10.60 17.34
C PHE A 140 -5.35 -9.20 17.51
N GLY A 141 -5.65 -8.50 16.42
CA GLY A 141 -5.96 -7.07 16.52
C GLY A 141 -7.24 -6.63 15.85
N ASN A 142 -8.01 -7.55 15.26
CA ASN A 142 -9.33 -7.26 14.71
C ASN A 142 -10.43 -7.79 15.62
N ALA A 143 -11.51 -7.03 15.74
CA ALA A 143 -12.73 -7.43 16.43
C ALA A 143 -13.95 -7.05 15.61
N ALA A 144 -15.03 -7.81 15.77
CA ALA A 144 -16.31 -7.44 15.19
C ALA A 144 -16.90 -6.22 15.93
N THR A 145 -17.31 -5.22 15.17
CA THR A 145 -18.09 -4.05 15.61
C THR A 145 -19.43 -4.04 14.89
N ALA A 146 -20.39 -3.26 15.38
CA ALA A 146 -21.72 -3.16 14.78
C ALA A 146 -21.72 -2.72 13.30
N LEU A 147 -20.66 -2.04 12.84
CA LEU A 147 -20.54 -1.48 11.47
C LEU A 147 -19.52 -2.22 10.60
N ASN A 148 -18.61 -2.99 11.21
CA ASN A 148 -17.54 -3.70 10.53
C ASN A 148 -17.15 -4.93 11.34
N HIS A 149 -17.35 -6.12 10.77
CA HIS A 149 -17.07 -7.40 11.41
C HIS A 149 -15.56 -7.70 11.55
N ASN A 150 -14.68 -6.91 10.91
CA ASN A 150 -13.23 -7.07 10.94
C ASN A 150 -12.52 -5.73 11.27
N ALA A 151 -12.98 -5.03 12.31
CA ALA A 151 -12.44 -3.72 12.66
C ALA A 151 -11.17 -3.85 13.52
N SER A 152 -10.07 -3.23 13.09
CA SER A 152 -8.90 -3.10 13.96
C SER A 152 -9.21 -2.18 15.14
N ARG A 153 -8.96 -2.63 16.37
CA ARG A 153 -9.32 -1.93 17.62
C ARG A 153 -8.17 -1.19 18.30
N PHE A 154 -6.94 -1.34 17.80
CA PHE A 154 -5.72 -0.77 18.37
C PHE A 154 -4.79 -0.30 17.24
N GLY A 155 -3.89 0.65 17.55
CA GLY A 155 -2.77 0.96 16.67
C GLY A 155 -1.86 -0.26 16.58
N LYS A 156 -1.51 -0.68 15.37
CA LYS A 156 -0.59 -1.81 15.16
C LYS A 156 0.69 -1.26 14.58
N LEU A 157 1.78 -1.33 15.33
CA LEU A 157 3.10 -1.11 14.78
C LEU A 157 3.70 -2.47 14.46
N LEU A 158 3.93 -2.70 13.16
CA LEU A 158 4.66 -3.86 12.69
C LEU A 158 6.02 -3.37 12.19
N GLU A 159 7.06 -3.83 12.86
CA GLU A 159 8.43 -3.59 12.49
C GLU A 159 8.92 -4.82 11.73
N ILE A 160 9.61 -4.57 10.62
CA ILE A 160 10.25 -5.59 9.81
C ILE A 160 11.71 -5.19 9.70
N GLU A 161 12.57 -6.08 10.15
CA GLU A 161 14.00 -5.86 10.15
C GLU A 161 14.60 -6.46 8.87
N PHE A 162 15.44 -5.69 8.21
CA PHE A 162 16.17 -6.11 7.02
C PHE A 162 17.67 -6.10 7.32
N ASP A 163 18.41 -7.07 6.79
CA ASP A 163 19.86 -7.04 6.81
C ASP A 163 20.42 -6.06 5.76
N PHE A 164 21.76 -5.95 5.72
CA PHE A 164 22.46 -5.08 4.78
C PHE A 164 22.30 -5.48 3.30
N LYS A 165 21.81 -6.70 3.02
CA LYS A 165 21.50 -7.16 1.67
C LYS A 165 20.05 -6.87 1.28
N GLY A 166 19.25 -6.37 2.21
CA GLY A 166 17.81 -6.18 2.04
C GLY A 166 17.01 -7.46 2.22
N GLU A 167 17.56 -8.47 2.91
CA GLU A 167 16.85 -9.69 3.29
C GLU A 167 16.12 -9.47 4.63
N PRO A 168 14.82 -9.83 4.75
CA PRO A 168 14.11 -9.73 6.01
C PRO A 168 14.64 -10.75 7.02
N VAL A 169 15.08 -10.29 8.19
CA VAL A 169 15.71 -11.12 9.24
C VAL A 169 14.85 -11.29 10.49
N GLY A 170 13.86 -10.43 10.66
CA GLY A 170 13.02 -10.44 11.86
C GLY A 170 11.83 -9.51 11.74
N GLY A 171 10.99 -9.53 12.77
CA GLY A 171 9.91 -8.57 12.89
C GLY A 171 9.34 -8.54 14.31
N HIS A 172 8.88 -7.36 14.70
CA HIS A 172 8.31 -7.10 16.00
C HIS A 172 6.92 -6.49 15.85
N ILE A 173 5.97 -6.95 16.65
CA ILE A 173 4.62 -6.38 16.71
C ILE A 173 4.48 -5.68 18.05
N THR A 174 4.22 -4.37 18.00
CA THR A 174 3.94 -3.54 19.18
C THR A 174 2.46 -3.13 19.17
N HIS A 175 1.81 -3.26 20.33
CA HIS A 175 0.41 -2.98 20.59
C HIS A 175 0.22 -1.71 21.44
#